data_AF-A0A0A9D9N4-F1
#
_entry.id   AF-A0A0A9D9N4-F1
#
_cell.length_a   1.000
_cell.length_b   1.000
_cell.length_c   1.000
_cell.angle_alpha   90.00
_cell.angle_beta   90.00
_cell.angle_gamma   90.00
#
_symmetry.space_group_name_H-M   'P 1'
#
loop_
_entity.id
_entity.type
_entity.pdbx_description
1 polymer ?
#
loop_
_entity_poly.entity_id
_entity_poly.type
_entity_poly.pdbx_seq_one_letter_code
_entity_poly.pdbx_strand_id
1 'polypeptide(L)' 'MKGLMPKLARRMLIGSTAPICTYNECRGCRFKCTAEQVPVDANDPMNSAYHYKCVCHR' A
#
# COMPACT_ATOMS: atom_id res chain seq x y z
N MET A 1 24.97 2.45 17.46
CA MET A 1 23.65 2.40 18.11
C MET A 1 22.64 1.80 17.15
N LYS A 2 22.17 0.56 17.37
CA LYS A 2 21.11 -0.05 16.54
C LYS A 2 19.77 0.50 17.04
N GLY A 3 19.28 1.55 16.39
CA GLY A 3 18.00 2.19 16.71
C GLY A 3 16.86 1.19 16.58
N LEU A 4 16.45 0.61 17.70
CA LEU A 4 15.29 -0.26 17.80
C LEU A 4 14.04 0.62 17.68
N MET A 5 13.71 1.04 16.46
CA MET A 5 12.44 1.69 16.18
C MET A 5 11.32 0.75 16.69
N PRO A 6 10.46 1.21 17.62
CA PRO A 6 9.40 0.36 18.16
C PRO A 6 8.57 -0.17 16.99
N LYS A 7 8.18 -1.45 17.03
CA LYS A 7 7.41 -2.12 15.95
C LYS A 7 6.19 -1.32 15.49
N LEU A 8 5.63 -0.49 16.37
CA LEU A 8 4.55 0.45 16.08
C LEU A 8 4.97 1.58 15.12
N ALA A 9 6.16 2.15 15.28
CA ALA A 9 6.69 3.20 14.39
C ALA A 9 6.93 2.69 12.96
N ARG A 10 7.31 1.42 12.78
CA ARG A 10 7.37 0.78 11.44
C ARG A 10 6.00 0.69 10.76
N ARG A 11 4.92 0.57 11.54
CA ARG A 11 3.53 0.46 11.07
C ARG A 11 2.88 1.82 10.80
N MET A 12 3.45 2.89 11.34
CA MET A 12 2.99 4.28 11.19
C MET A 12 3.57 4.99 9.96
N LEU A 13 4.40 4.32 9.15
CA LEU A 13 4.72 4.81 7.82
C LEU A 13 3.47 4.63 6.96
N ILE A 14 2.82 5.73 6.57
CA ILE A 14 1.75 5.76 5.56
C ILE A 14 2.28 5.00 4.34
N GLY A 15 1.68 3.85 4.03
CA GLY A 15 2.14 2.95 2.94
C GLY A 15 2.93 1.71 3.37
N SER A 16 3.17 1.45 4.66
CA SER A 16 3.87 0.22 5.13
C SER A 16 3.00 -1.03 5.25
N THR A 17 1.67 -0.86 5.28
CA THR A 17 0.71 -1.96 5.33
C THR A 17 -0.25 -1.81 4.16
N ALA A 18 -0.34 -2.84 3.33
CA ALA A 18 -1.35 -2.91 2.29
C ALA A 18 -2.75 -2.82 2.92
N PRO A 19 -3.59 -1.85 2.54
CA PRO A 19 -4.94 -1.76 3.05
C PRO A 19 -5.77 -2.93 2.53
N ILE A 20 -6.82 -3.28 3.27
CA ILE A 20 -7.83 -4.21 2.79
C ILE A 20 -8.79 -3.40 1.90
N CYS A 21 -9.00 -3.85 0.67
CA CYS A 21 -9.98 -3.26 -0.22
C CYS A 21 -11.39 -3.38 0.37
N THR A 22 -12.11 -2.27 0.38
CA THR A 22 -13.51 -2.23 0.75
C THR A 22 -14.39 -2.84 -0.33
N TYR A 23 -15.61 -3.21 0.04
CA TYR A 23 -16.60 -3.75 -0.91
C TYR A 23 -16.85 -2.81 -2.10
N ASN A 24 -16.84 -1.49 -1.87
CA ASN A 24 -17.10 -0.50 -2.91
C ASN A 24 -15.95 -0.42 -3.93
N GLU A 25 -14.70 -0.57 -3.49
CA GLU A 25 -13.52 -0.57 -4.38
C GLU A 25 -13.49 -1.81 -5.28
N CYS A 26 -14.06 -2.92 -4.82
CA CYS A 26 -14.16 -4.18 -5.57
C CYS A 26 -15.55 -4.41 -6.19
N ARG A 27 -16.44 -3.40 -6.18
CA ARG A 27 -17.81 -3.57 -6.66
C ARG A 27 -17.81 -3.86 -8.15
N GLY A 28 -18.41 -5.00 -8.53
CA GLY A 28 -18.45 -5.45 -9.93
C GLY A 28 -17.29 -6.35 -10.34
N CYS A 29 -16.32 -6.60 -9.45
CA CYS A 29 -15.34 -7.66 -9.65
C CYS A 29 -16.00 -9.03 -9.62
N ARG A 30 -15.79 -9.82 -10.68
CA ARG A 30 -16.19 -11.23 -10.75
C ARG A 30 -15.09 -12.19 -10.25
N PHE A 31 -13.90 -11.66 -10.04
CA PHE A 31 -12.68 -12.39 -9.72
C PHE A 31 -12.00 -11.76 -8.50
N LYS A 32 -10.77 -12.19 -8.22
CA LYS A 32 -9.98 -11.71 -7.08
C LYS A 32 -9.70 -10.21 -7.22
N CYS A 33 -10.09 -9.46 -6.19
CA CYS A 33 -9.74 -8.06 -6.00
C CYS A 33 -8.58 -7.98 -5.00
N THR A 34 -7.52 -7.22 -5.29
CA THR A 34 -6.32 -7.13 -4.42
C THR A 34 -5.77 -5.71 -4.41
N ALA A 35 -5.27 -5.27 -3.26
CA ALA A 35 -4.58 -3.99 -3.13
C ALA A 35 -3.15 -4.13 -3.65
N GLU A 36 -2.82 -3.39 -4.71
CA GLU A 36 -1.49 -3.36 -5.32
C GLU A 36 -0.78 -2.03 -5.05
N GLN A 37 0.55 -2.09 -4.96
CA GLN A 37 1.39 -0.89 -4.81
C GLN A 37 1.56 -0.23 -6.17
N VAL A 38 1.23 1.05 -6.23
CA VAL A 38 1.43 1.91 -7.38
C VAL A 38 2.50 2.93 -7.01
N PRO A 39 3.61 3.02 -7.79
CA PRO A 39 4.60 4.05 -7.57
C PRO A 39 3.97 5.43 -7.81
N VAL A 40 4.19 6.37 -6.90
CA VAL A 40 4.05 7.79 -7.22
C VAL A 40 5.39 8.23 -7.83
N ASP A 41 5.33 9.08 -8.85
CA ASP A 41 6.53 9.72 -9.35
C ASP A 41 7.19 10.48 -8.20
N ALA A 42 8.31 9.94 -7.73
CA ALA A 42 9.10 10.50 -6.67
C ALA A 42 10.48 10.75 -7.27
N ASN A 43 10.77 12.01 -7.53
CA ASN A 43 12.11 12.48 -7.93
C ASN A 43 13.20 12.18 -6.90
N ASP A 44 12.88 11.53 -5.78
CA ASP A 44 13.79 11.22 -4.68
C ASP A 44 13.93 9.69 -4.49
N PRO A 45 15.10 9.10 -4.78
CA PRO A 45 15.31 7.64 -4.69
C PRO A 45 15.13 7.05 -3.29
N MET A 46 15.19 7.89 -2.24
CA MET A 46 15.01 7.48 -0.85
C MET A 46 13.54 7.55 -0.40
N ASN A 47 12.71 8.31 -1.10
CA ASN A 47 11.29 8.49 -0.79
C ASN A 47 10.43 8.17 -1.99
N SER A 48 10.53 6.94 -2.52
CA SER A 48 9.51 6.42 -3.42
C SER A 48 8.19 6.32 -2.65
N ALA A 49 7.36 7.37 -2.72
CA ALA A 49 6.04 7.36 -2.13
C ALA A 49 5.21 6.35 -2.93
N TYR A 50 4.88 5.21 -2.33
CA TYR A 50 3.96 4.27 -2.93
C TYR A 50 2.55 4.56 -2.40
N HIS A 51 1.55 4.47 -3.26
CA HIS A 51 0.15 4.42 -2.84
C HIS A 51 -0.42 3.06 -3.20
N TYR A 52 -1.47 2.64 -2.49
CA TYR A 52 -2.17 1.40 -2.81
C TYR A 52 -3.39 1.69 -3.66
N LYS A 53 -3.65 0.82 -4.62
CA LYS A 53 -4.87 0.83 -5.42
C LYS A 53 -5.48 -0.57 -5.45
N CYS A 54 -6.80 -0.66 -5.29
CA CYS A 54 -7.52 -1.91 -5.47
C CYS A 54 -7.65 -2.25 -6.96
N VAL A 55 -7.17 -3.43 -7.33
CA VAL A 55 -7.14 -3.93 -8.71
C VAL A 55 -7.96 -5.21 -8.80
N CYS A 56 -8.77 -5.28 -9.85
CA CYS A 56 -9.54 -6.45 -10.22
C CYS A 56 -8.74 -7.29 -11.21
N HIS A 57 -8.31 -8.49 -10.83
CA HIS A 57 -7.66 -9.39 -11.77
C HIS A 57 -8.72 -10.04 -12.66
N ARG A 58 -8.52 -10.04 -13.98
CA ARG A 58 -9.42 -10.67 -14.95
C ARG A 58 -8.81 -11.95 -15.49
#